data_AF-A0A0M9DYL6-F1
#
_entry.id   AF-A0A0M9DYL6-F1
#
_cell.length_a   1.000
_cell.length_b   1.000
_cell.length_c   1.000
_cell.angle_alpha   90.00
_cell.angle_beta   90.00
_cell.angle_gamma   90.00
#
_symmetry.space_group_name_H-M   'P 1'
#
loop_
_entity.id
_entity.type
_entity.pdbx_description
1 polymer ?
#
loop_
_entity_poly.entity_id
_entity_poly.type
_entity_poly.pdbx_seq_one_letter_code
_entity_poly.pdbx_strand_id
1 'polypeptide(L)'
;MQNTNNAILSNILQILLHELLKLSEKDLKDLHEGSTELTFHISKKKHKKNNDLPASKNVNHSSYQDIYNRIEKMSSREAAFEYLKKQNLSNFKLKQMAKSIDIPINKTDKNEELYEKIIEAAIGFRLRSAAIQNS
;
A
#
# COMPACT_ATOMS: atom_id res chain seq x y z
N MET A 1 6.91 -3.28 -26.82
CA MET A 1 8.17 -3.39 -26.05
C MET A 1 8.51 -2.12 -25.26
N GLN A 2 8.34 -0.90 -25.81
CA GLN A 2 8.64 0.35 -25.08
C GLN A 2 7.80 0.56 -23.80
N ASN A 3 6.50 0.24 -23.81
CA ASN A 3 5.63 0.39 -22.63
C ASN A 3 6.01 -0.50 -21.44
N THR A 4 6.53 -1.70 -21.69
CA THR A 4 6.95 -2.63 -20.63
C THR A 4 8.21 -2.12 -19.93
N ASN A 5 9.16 -1.57 -20.70
CA ASN A 5 10.38 -0.98 -20.14
C ASN A 5 10.06 0.25 -19.29
N ASN A 6 9.14 1.10 -19.75
CA ASN A 6 8.70 2.28 -18.98
C ASN A 6 8.04 1.88 -17.66
N ALA A 7 7.20 0.83 -17.67
CA ALA A 7 6.57 0.33 -16.45
C ALA A 7 7.61 -0.27 -15.47
N ILE A 8 8.59 -1.00 -15.97
CA ILE A 8 9.69 -1.56 -15.15
C ILE A 8 10.53 -0.43 -14.55
N LEU A 9 10.91 0.57 -15.33
CA LEU A 9 11.69 1.71 -14.87
C LEU A 9 10.91 2.55 -13.85
N SER A 10 9.62 2.78 -14.07
CA SER A 10 8.76 3.48 -13.12
C SER A 10 8.72 2.76 -11.77
N ASN A 11 8.58 1.42 -11.78
CA ASN A 11 8.62 0.63 -10.55
C ASN A 11 9.98 0.71 -9.84
N ILE A 12 11.09 0.67 -10.58
CA ILE A 12 12.44 0.81 -10.01
C ILE A 12 12.60 2.20 -9.38
N LEU A 13 12.17 3.26 -10.06
CA LEU A 13 12.21 4.63 -9.54
C LEU A 13 11.38 4.79 -8.26
N GLN A 14 10.21 4.17 -8.19
CA GLN A 14 9.39 4.16 -6.97
C GLN A 14 10.10 3.46 -5.81
N ILE A 15 10.79 2.35 -6.06
CA ILE A 15 11.58 1.65 -5.05
C ILE A 15 12.72 2.54 -4.56
N LEU A 16 13.44 3.19 -5.48
CA LEU A 16 14.54 4.10 -5.15
C LEU A 16 14.04 5.28 -4.31
N LEU A 17 12.95 5.93 -4.74
CA LEU A 17 12.36 7.05 -4.02
C LEU A 17 11.97 6.66 -2.60
N HIS A 18 11.35 5.49 -2.43
CA HIS A 18 10.97 4.99 -1.11
C HIS A 18 12.17 4.76 -0.19
N GLU A 19 13.33 4.32 -0.71
CA GLU A 19 14.54 4.18 0.09
C GLU A 19 15.20 5.52 0.38
N LEU A 20 15.23 6.45 -0.57
CA LEU A 20 15.75 7.80 -0.38
C LEU A 20 14.98 8.58 0.70
N LEU A 21 13.67 8.38 0.81
CA LEU A 21 12.83 8.99 1.85
C LEU A 21 13.16 8.52 3.27
N LYS A 22 13.96 7.46 3.44
CA LYS A 22 14.40 6.97 4.76
C LYS A 22 15.72 7.57 5.22
N LEU A 23 16.41 8.30 4.35
CA LEU A 23 17.65 8.99 4.68
C LEU A 23 17.38 10.09 5.69
N SER A 24 18.31 10.28 6.63
CA SER A 24 18.19 11.38 7.59
C SER A 24 18.49 12.72 6.90
N GLU A 25 18.07 13.83 7.52
CA GLU A 25 18.38 15.17 7.02
C GLU A 25 19.90 15.40 6.90
N LYS A 26 20.68 14.78 7.80
CA LYS A 26 22.14 14.81 7.73
C LYS A 26 22.65 14.07 6.50
N ASP A 27 22.17 12.85 6.26
CA ASP A 27 22.59 12.06 5.08
C ASP A 27 22.24 12.77 3.77
N LEU A 28 21.09 13.45 3.72
CA LEU A 28 20.67 14.25 2.56
C LEU A 28 21.59 15.46 2.34
N LYS A 29 22.02 16.14 3.41
CA LYS A 29 22.99 17.24 3.32
C LYS A 29 24.36 16.74 2.87
N ASP A 30 24.85 15.67 3.48
CA ASP A 30 26.15 15.08 3.13
C ASP A 30 26.18 14.59 1.66
N LEU A 31 25.06 14.03 1.17
CA LEU A 31 24.89 13.67 -0.24
C LEU A 31 24.82 14.89 -1.17
N HIS A 32 24.11 15.96 -0.77
CA HIS A 32 24.06 17.20 -1.55
C HIS A 32 25.45 17.85 -1.63
N GLU A 33 26.19 17.87 -0.54
CA GLU A 33 27.52 18.49 -0.45
C GLU A 33 28.61 17.64 -1.11
N GLY A 34 28.29 16.41 -1.51
CA GLY A 34 29.22 15.49 -2.18
C GLY A 34 30.25 14.86 -1.23
N SER A 35 30.03 14.95 0.08
CA SER A 35 30.88 14.35 1.10
C SER A 35 30.59 12.86 1.31
N THR A 36 29.48 12.37 0.75
CA THR A 36 29.05 10.96 0.80
C THR A 36 28.55 10.51 -0.58
N GLU A 37 28.75 9.23 -0.92
CA GLU A 37 28.26 8.62 -2.15
C GLU A 37 27.12 7.62 -1.90
N LEU A 38 26.24 7.43 -2.90
CA LEU A 38 25.14 6.48 -2.83
C LEU A 38 25.40 5.26 -3.72
N THR A 39 25.53 4.08 -3.10
CA THR A 39 25.82 2.83 -3.81
C THR A 39 24.65 1.86 -3.70
N PHE A 40 24.18 1.34 -4.84
CA PHE A 40 23.07 0.39 -4.90
C PHE A 40 23.58 -1.02 -5.15
N HIS A 41 23.22 -1.94 -4.25
CA HIS A 41 23.48 -3.37 -4.43
C HIS A 41 22.20 -4.14 -4.73
N ILE A 42 22.15 -4.77 -5.90
CA ILE A 42 21.06 -5.67 -6.27
C ILE A 42 21.35 -7.05 -5.67
N SER A 43 20.52 -7.47 -4.72
CA SER A 43 20.59 -8.81 -4.14
C SER A 43 19.23 -9.47 -4.17
N LYS A 44 19.20 -10.81 -4.30
CA LYS A 44 17.97 -11.58 -4.19
C LYS A 44 17.49 -11.51 -2.74
N LYS A 45 16.30 -10.94 -2.51
CA LYS A 45 15.70 -10.93 -1.17
C LYS A 45 15.48 -12.37 -0.72
N LYS A 46 16.20 -12.80 0.33
CA LYS A 46 15.83 -14.00 1.08
C LYS A 46 14.50 -13.72 1.77
N HIS A 47 13.48 -14.54 1.52
CA HIS A 47 12.25 -14.50 2.30
C HIS A 47 12.61 -14.86 3.75
N LYS A 48 12.78 -13.87 4.63
CA LYS A 48 12.88 -14.10 6.07
C LYS A 48 11.56 -14.71 6.54
N LYS A 49 11.60 -15.94 7.06
CA LYS A 49 10.58 -16.41 8.00
C LYS A 49 10.63 -15.45 9.20
N ASN A 50 9.54 -14.72 9.42
CA ASN A 50 9.38 -13.79 10.52
C ASN A 50 9.42 -14.55 11.86
N ASN A 51 10.57 -14.52 12.53
CA ASN A 51 10.63 -14.32 13.97
C ASN A 51 11.65 -13.19 14.18
N ASP A 52 11.35 -12.31 15.13
CA ASP A 52 12.17 -11.18 15.58
C ASP A 52 12.08 -9.91 14.73
N LEU A 53 11.28 -8.97 15.25
CA LEU A 53 11.29 -7.55 14.91
C LEU A 53 12.68 -6.95 15.25
N PRO A 54 13.03 -5.81 14.64
CA PRO A 54 12.75 -4.57 15.34
C PRO A 54 11.92 -3.60 14.49
N ALA A 55 11.09 -2.84 15.20
CA ALA A 55 10.15 -1.88 14.67
C ALA A 55 10.85 -0.78 13.84
N SER A 56 10.75 -0.86 12.52
CA SER A 56 10.73 0.33 11.69
C SER A 56 9.28 0.81 11.66
N LYS A 57 8.97 1.71 12.60
CA LYS A 57 7.76 2.52 12.58
C LYS A 57 7.75 3.36 11.30
N ASN A 58 6.54 3.59 10.79
CA ASN A 58 6.17 4.45 9.67
C ASN A 58 6.06 3.78 8.29
N VAL A 59 5.30 2.69 8.21
CA VAL A 59 4.23 2.69 7.19
C VAL A 59 3.14 3.58 7.76
N ASN A 60 3.08 4.82 7.29
CA ASN A 60 2.21 5.86 7.84
C ASN A 60 0.76 5.36 7.94
N HIS A 61 0.22 5.38 9.15
CA HIS A 61 -1.21 5.17 9.40
C HIS A 61 -2.08 6.10 8.52
N SER A 62 -1.56 7.30 8.21
CA SER A 62 -2.19 8.23 7.29
C SER A 62 -2.43 7.63 5.89
N SER A 63 -1.50 6.82 5.36
CA SER A 63 -1.65 6.30 3.99
C SER A 63 -2.77 5.25 3.88
N TYR A 64 -3.06 4.50 4.94
CA TYR A 64 -4.15 3.53 4.93
C TYR A 64 -5.51 4.22 5.04
N GLN A 65 -5.59 5.24 5.89
CA GLN A 65 -6.78 6.06 5.99
C GLN A 65 -7.06 6.81 4.69
N ASP A 66 -6.03 7.30 4.00
CA ASP A 66 -6.18 7.96 2.70
C ASP A 66 -6.74 7.02 1.63
N ILE A 67 -6.24 5.77 1.58
CA ILE A 67 -6.77 4.74 0.66
C ILE A 67 -8.24 4.44 1.01
N TYR A 68 -8.56 4.29 2.30
CA TYR A 68 -9.93 4.03 2.75
C TYR A 68 -10.88 5.19 2.41
N ASN A 69 -10.51 6.43 2.76
CA ASN A 69 -11.27 7.65 2.44
C ASN A 69 -11.46 7.82 0.92
N ARG A 70 -10.49 7.37 0.12
CA ARG A 70 -10.63 7.37 -1.34
C ARG A 70 -11.68 6.36 -1.80
N ILE A 71 -11.72 5.17 -1.21
CA ILE A 71 -12.71 4.13 -1.50
C ILE A 71 -14.11 4.59 -1.13
N GLU A 72 -14.30 5.24 0.03
CA GLU A 72 -15.61 5.78 0.46
C GLU A 72 -16.26 6.70 -0.58
N LYS A 73 -15.45 7.39 -1.39
CA LYS A 73 -15.91 8.33 -2.42
C LYS A 73 -16.24 7.67 -3.77
N MET A 74 -15.96 6.37 -3.94
CA MET A 74 -16.13 5.70 -5.24
C MET A 74 -17.57 5.24 -5.46
N SER A 75 -18.08 5.29 -6.69
CA SER A 75 -19.50 5.02 -6.99
C SER A 75 -19.87 3.54 -7.10
N SER A 76 -18.90 2.63 -7.24
CA SER A 76 -19.17 1.19 -7.37
C SER A 76 -18.14 0.31 -6.67
N ARG A 77 -18.53 -0.93 -6.36
CA ARG A 77 -17.64 -1.94 -5.77
C ARG A 77 -16.52 -2.31 -6.74
N GLU A 78 -16.84 -2.42 -8.02
CA GLU A 78 -15.89 -2.77 -9.09
C GLU A 78 -14.79 -1.72 -9.21
N ALA A 79 -15.14 -0.44 -9.18
CA ALA A 79 -14.17 0.65 -9.24
C ALA A 79 -13.25 0.63 -8.01
N ALA A 80 -13.81 0.36 -6.82
CA ALA A 80 -13.05 0.22 -5.58
C ALA A 80 -12.09 -0.98 -5.61
N PHE A 81 -12.53 -2.10 -6.17
CA PHE A 81 -11.71 -3.30 -6.34
C PHE A 81 -10.51 -3.04 -7.25
N GLU A 82 -10.74 -2.44 -8.41
CA GLU A 82 -9.67 -2.07 -9.33
C GLU A 82 -8.70 -1.05 -8.72
N TYR A 83 -9.21 -0.11 -7.92
CA TYR A 83 -8.36 0.84 -7.20
C TYR A 83 -7.47 0.16 -6.15
N LEU A 84 -8.01 -0.74 -5.33
CA LEU A 84 -7.24 -1.51 -4.35
C LEU A 84 -6.20 -2.42 -5.00
N LYS A 85 -6.57 -3.09 -6.10
CA LYS A 85 -5.67 -3.92 -6.88
C LYS A 85 -4.49 -3.11 -7.43
N LYS A 86 -4.73 -1.88 -7.89
CA LYS A 86 -3.69 -0.94 -8.35
C LYS A 86 -2.74 -0.47 -7.26
N GLN A 87 -3.15 -0.49 -5.98
CA GLN A 87 -2.24 -0.18 -4.87
C GLN A 87 -1.16 -1.25 -4.66
N ASN A 88 -1.34 -2.44 -5.26
CA ASN A 88 -0.38 -3.54 -5.22
C ASN A 88 0.12 -3.88 -3.81
N LEU A 89 -0.78 -3.78 -2.83
CA LEU A 89 -0.48 -4.07 -1.43
C LEU A 89 -0.31 -5.59 -1.25
N SER A 90 0.72 -5.98 -0.49
CA SER A 90 0.87 -7.38 -0.11
C SER A 90 -0.24 -7.80 0.85
N ASN A 91 -0.54 -9.11 0.93
CA ASN A 91 -1.52 -9.66 1.87
C ASN A 91 -1.30 -9.16 3.31
N PHE A 92 -0.04 -9.08 3.73
CA PHE A 92 0.34 -8.56 5.04
C PHE A 92 -0.03 -7.08 5.22
N LYS A 93 0.22 -6.23 4.21
CA LYS A 93 -0.15 -4.81 4.26
C LYS A 93 -1.67 -4.62 4.22
N LEU A 94 -2.40 -5.43 3.45
CA LEU A 94 -3.87 -5.42 3.45
C LEU A 94 -4.44 -5.81 4.81
N LYS A 95 -3.86 -6.82 5.47
CA LYS A 95 -4.24 -7.20 6.83
C LYS A 95 -3.94 -6.10 7.85
N GLN A 96 -2.82 -5.39 7.70
CA GLN A 96 -2.53 -4.23 8.55
C GLN A 96 -3.48 -3.07 8.30
N MET A 97 -3.78 -2.76 7.03
CA MET A 97 -4.76 -1.75 6.65
C MET A 97 -6.13 -2.05 7.26
N ALA A 98 -6.66 -3.27 7.04
CA ALA A 98 -7.94 -3.70 7.58
C ALA A 98 -7.99 -3.57 9.12
N LYS A 99 -6.92 -3.94 9.82
CA LYS A 99 -6.82 -3.75 11.28
C LYS A 99 -6.79 -2.28 11.70
N SER A 100 -6.14 -1.40 10.94
CA SER A 100 -6.08 0.03 11.30
C SER A 100 -7.42 0.77 11.17
N ILE A 101 -8.39 0.18 10.46
CA ILE A 101 -9.74 0.72 10.24
C ILE A 101 -10.81 -0.18 10.86
N ASP A 102 -10.42 -0.98 11.86
CA ASP A 102 -11.30 -1.85 12.66
C ASP A 102 -12.14 -2.88 11.88
N ILE A 103 -11.60 -3.39 10.77
CA ILE A 103 -12.23 -4.46 9.98
C ILE A 103 -11.81 -5.84 10.50
N PRO A 104 -12.76 -6.73 10.83
CA PRO A 104 -12.47 -8.11 11.23
C PRO A 104 -11.80 -8.92 10.12
N ILE A 105 -10.66 -9.55 10.41
CA ILE A 105 -9.91 -10.39 9.47
C ILE A 105 -9.47 -11.72 10.08
N ASN A 106 -9.36 -12.74 9.24
CA ASN A 106 -8.82 -14.05 9.60
C ASN A 106 -7.37 -14.18 9.12
N LYS A 107 -6.60 -15.06 9.77
CA LYS A 107 -5.23 -15.37 9.35
C LYS A 107 -5.16 -15.97 7.95
N THR A 108 -6.18 -16.74 7.56
CA THR A 108 -6.28 -17.42 6.26
C THR A 108 -6.81 -16.53 5.14
N ASP A 109 -7.25 -15.30 5.45
CA ASP A 109 -7.86 -14.44 4.46
C ASP A 109 -6.90 -14.16 3.29
N LYS A 110 -7.37 -14.41 2.07
CA LYS A 110 -6.65 -14.11 0.81
C LYS A 110 -6.83 -12.64 0.42
N ASN A 111 -6.06 -12.17 -0.55
CA ASN A 111 -6.12 -10.77 -0.99
C ASN A 111 -7.52 -10.37 -1.46
N GLU A 112 -8.19 -11.22 -2.23
CA GLU A 112 -9.54 -10.98 -2.76
C GLU A 112 -10.56 -10.81 -1.63
N GLU A 113 -10.53 -11.71 -0.63
CA GLU A 113 -11.40 -11.65 0.56
C GLU A 113 -11.12 -10.38 1.39
N LEU A 114 -9.86 -9.96 1.50
CA LEU A 114 -9.49 -8.71 2.18
C LEU A 114 -10.01 -7.49 1.40
N TYR A 115 -9.95 -7.50 0.06
CA TYR A 115 -10.51 -6.42 -0.75
C TYR A 115 -12.02 -6.31 -0.52
N GLU A 116 -12.74 -7.43 -0.59
CA GLU A 116 -14.18 -7.44 -0.36
C GLU A 116 -14.55 -6.87 1.01
N LYS A 117 -13.86 -7.31 2.07
CA LYS A 117 -14.10 -6.80 3.44
C LYS A 117 -13.84 -5.30 3.56
N ILE A 118 -12.74 -4.81 2.98
CA ILE A 118 -12.39 -3.38 2.98
C ILE A 118 -13.43 -2.55 2.22
N ILE A 119 -13.82 -2.99 1.03
CA ILE A 119 -14.81 -2.30 0.19
C ILE A 119 -16.18 -2.31 0.86
N GLU A 120 -16.59 -3.45 1.40
CA GLU A 120 -17.88 -3.60 2.08
C GLU A 120 -17.99 -2.69 3.30
N ALA A 121 -16.92 -2.60 4.10
CA ALA A 121 -16.85 -1.67 5.22
C ALA A 121 -16.88 -0.19 4.78
N ALA A 122 -16.27 0.15 3.65
CA ALA A 122 -16.17 1.54 3.18
C ALA A 122 -17.44 2.05 2.49
N ILE A 123 -18.04 1.27 1.60
CA ILE A 123 -19.15 1.75 0.74
C ILE A 123 -20.41 0.88 0.80
N GLY A 124 -20.38 -0.26 1.49
CA GLY A 124 -21.49 -1.21 1.52
C GLY A 124 -22.80 -0.61 2.04
N PHE A 125 -22.73 0.17 3.13
CA PHE A 125 -23.92 0.84 3.69
C PHE A 125 -24.56 1.82 2.70
N ARG A 126 -23.75 2.66 2.06
CA ARG A 126 -24.26 3.66 1.11
C ARG A 126 -24.86 3.00 -0.12
N LEU A 127 -24.22 1.97 -0.67
CA LEU A 127 -24.73 1.25 -1.84
C LEU A 127 -26.06 0.53 -1.54
N ARG A 128 -26.20 -0.07 -0.34
CA ARG A 128 -27.47 -0.63 0.11
C ARG A 128 -28.56 0.43 0.27
N SER A 129 -28.21 1.57 0.86
CA SER A 129 -29.15 2.67 1.08
C SER A 129 -29.67 3.24 -0.24
N ALA A 130 -28.80 3.42 -1.23
CA ALA A 130 -29.16 3.88 -2.57
C ALA A 130 -30.05 2.86 -3.31
N ALA A 131 -29.81 1.56 -3.12
CA ALA A 131 -30.65 0.52 -3.72
C ALA A 131 -32.08 0.50 -3.16
N ILE A 132 -32.27 0.87 -1.88
CA ILE A 132 -33.58 0.97 -1.24
C ILE A 132 -34.31 2.27 -1.62
N GLN A 133 -33.59 3.37 -1.82
CA GLN A 133 -34.19 4.66 -2.22
C GLN A 133 -34.63 4.68 -3.69
N ASN A 134 -33.99 3.87 -4.54
CA ASN A 134 -34.30 3.77 -5.96
C ASN A 134 -35.15 2.53 -6.31
N SER A 135 -35.73 1.85 -5.31
CA SER A 135 -36.61 0.69 -5.48
C SER A 135 -38.08 1.03 -5.36
#